data_AF-A0A0C3B164-F1
#
_entry.id   AF-A0A0C3B164-F1
#
_cell.length_a   1.000
_cell.length_b   1.000
_cell.length_c   1.000
_cell.angle_alpha   90.00
_cell.angle_beta   90.00
_cell.angle_gamma   90.00
#
_symmetry.space_group_name_H-M   'P 1'
#
loop_
_entity.id
_entity.type
_entity.pdbx_description
1 polymer ?
#
loop_
_entity_poly.entity_id
_entity_poly.type
_entity_poly.pdbx_seq_one_letter_code
_entity_poly.pdbx_strand_id
1 'polypeptide(L)'
;MEPKIHELKIAQQFIESLKNATLDNSKLDDWVREWLRNPPTNTVDDMLDPILRLSIDIYLAVGNTSLETYNSVRNALIRYNPAEPILSYDIVKRNITKISGVTPIQEDMCVNTCIAFTGPFSELDMCPECAEPHYDPQKSQADKKIGRRQFYTLPIGPQLQALWRSPPVVVVVID
;
A
#
# COMPACT_ATOMS: atom_id res chain seq x y z
N MET A 1 -0.85 -23.42 -31.73
CA MET A 1 0.35 -23.69 -30.90
C MET A 1 -0.14 -24.55 -29.75
N GLU A 2 0.28 -25.82 -29.69
CA GLU A 2 -0.12 -26.70 -28.60
C GLU A 2 0.63 -26.30 -27.32
N PRO A 3 -0.05 -26.20 -26.16
CA PRO A 3 0.61 -25.82 -24.92
C PRO A 3 1.63 -26.89 -24.53
N LYS A 4 2.85 -26.46 -24.21
CA LYS A 4 3.92 -27.39 -23.79
C LYS A 4 3.57 -27.94 -22.39
N ILE A 5 3.97 -29.18 -22.12
CA ILE A 5 3.73 -29.85 -20.81
C ILE A 5 4.17 -28.97 -19.62
N HIS A 6 5.24 -28.19 -19.78
CA HIS A 6 5.74 -27.28 -18.74
C HIS A 6 4.79 -26.12 -18.45
N GLU A 7 4.24 -25.47 -19.48
CA GLU A 7 3.28 -24.36 -19.34
C GLU A 7 2.00 -24.81 -18.64
N LEU A 8 1.52 -26.01 -18.98
CA LEU A 8 0.36 -26.63 -18.32
C LEU A 8 0.61 -26.87 -16.82
N LYS A 9 1.82 -27.31 -16.44
CA LYS A 9 2.19 -27.49 -15.03
C LYS A 9 2.21 -26.17 -14.28
N ILE A 10 2.77 -25.11 -14.86
CA ILE A 10 2.78 -23.77 -14.27
C ILE A 10 1.34 -23.28 -14.06
N ALA A 11 0.50 -23.37 -15.09
CA ALA A 11 -0.91 -22.97 -14.99
C ALA A 11 -1.64 -23.72 -13.88
N GLN A 12 -1.41 -25.04 -13.76
CA GLN A 12 -1.99 -25.86 -12.68
C GLN A 12 -1.54 -25.40 -11.30
N GLN A 13 -0.25 -25.07 -11.11
CA GLN A 13 0.26 -24.56 -9.82
C GLN A 13 -0.34 -23.20 -9.45
N PHE A 14 -0.58 -22.31 -10.42
CA PHE A 14 -1.29 -21.06 -10.19
C PHE A 14 -2.77 -21.32 -9.82
N ILE A 15 -3.45 -22.23 -10.50
CA ILE A 15 -4.83 -22.62 -10.18
C ILE A 15 -4.92 -23.15 -8.74
N GLU A 16 -3.99 -24.01 -8.32
CA GLU A 16 -3.92 -24.52 -6.95
C GLU A 16 -3.65 -23.42 -5.94
N SER A 17 -2.77 -22.47 -6.26
CA SER A 17 -2.50 -21.30 -5.41
C SER A 17 -3.75 -20.44 -5.22
N LEU A 18 -4.52 -20.20 -6.29
CA LEU A 18 -5.77 -19.44 -6.25
C LEU A 18 -6.87 -20.15 -5.46
N LYS A 19 -7.01 -21.48 -5.61
CA LYS A 19 -7.98 -22.29 -4.86
C LYS A 19 -7.73 -22.25 -3.36
N ASN A 20 -6.47 -22.16 -2.95
CA ASN A 20 -6.05 -22.10 -1.55
C ASN A 20 -5.86 -20.66 -1.05
N ALA A 21 -6.18 -19.64 -1.85
CA ALA A 21 -6.04 -18.25 -1.45
C ALA A 21 -7.05 -17.91 -0.35
N THR A 22 -6.57 -17.29 0.71
CA THR A 22 -7.35 -16.81 1.84
C THR A 22 -6.93 -15.39 2.18
N LEU A 23 -7.71 -14.70 3.01
CA LEU A 23 -7.27 -13.39 3.51
C LEU A 23 -5.99 -13.52 4.37
N ASP A 24 -5.82 -14.66 5.06
CA ASP A 24 -4.73 -14.88 6.00
C ASP A 24 -3.39 -15.21 5.32
N ASN A 25 -3.41 -15.72 4.09
CA ASN A 25 -2.19 -15.94 3.29
C ASN A 25 -1.95 -14.83 2.26
N SER A 26 -2.66 -13.71 2.35
CA SER A 26 -2.41 -12.52 1.54
C SER A 26 -1.19 -11.73 2.05
N LYS A 27 -0.67 -10.84 1.19
CA LYS A 27 0.40 -9.88 1.52
C LYS A 27 -0.11 -8.58 2.17
N LEU A 28 -1.32 -8.60 2.73
CA LEU A 28 -1.91 -7.46 3.42
C LEU A 28 -1.37 -7.34 4.84
N ASP A 29 -1.12 -6.11 5.29
CA ASP A 29 -0.79 -5.82 6.69
C ASP A 29 -1.87 -6.37 7.64
N ASP A 30 -1.45 -6.79 8.84
CA ASP A 30 -2.32 -7.35 9.87
C ASP A 30 -3.53 -6.47 10.19
N TRP A 31 -3.32 -5.15 10.29
CA TRP A 31 -4.39 -4.21 10.60
C TRP A 31 -5.42 -4.11 9.46
N VAL A 32 -4.99 -4.27 8.20
CA VAL A 32 -5.90 -4.26 7.04
C VAL A 32 -6.76 -5.52 7.05
N ARG A 33 -6.15 -6.68 7.34
CA ARG A 33 -6.86 -7.95 7.45
C ARG A 33 -7.89 -7.91 8.57
N GLU A 34 -7.51 -7.34 9.71
CA GLU A 34 -8.43 -7.14 10.84
C GLU A 34 -9.61 -6.26 10.44
N TRP A 35 -9.37 -5.11 9.82
CA TRP A 35 -10.44 -4.22 9.38
C TRP A 35 -11.34 -4.85 8.32
N LEU A 36 -10.78 -5.64 7.40
CA LEU A 36 -11.57 -6.37 6.41
C LEU A 36 -12.53 -7.38 7.05
N ARG A 37 -12.16 -7.99 8.17
CA ARG A 37 -13.02 -8.91 8.94
C ARG A 37 -14.00 -8.17 9.84
N ASN A 38 -13.53 -7.11 10.48
CA ASN A 38 -14.24 -6.32 11.47
C ASN A 38 -14.20 -4.84 11.04
N PRO A 39 -15.09 -4.41 10.11
CA PRO A 39 -15.09 -3.06 9.59
C PRO A 39 -15.21 -2.02 10.71
N PRO A 40 -14.35 -1.00 10.74
CA PRO A 40 -14.45 0.05 11.75
C PRO A 40 -15.80 0.78 11.65
N THR A 41 -16.44 1.00 12.80
CA THR A 41 -17.77 1.63 12.90
C THR A 41 -17.72 3.12 13.22
N ASN A 42 -16.59 3.61 13.71
CA ASN A 42 -16.36 5.02 13.96
C ASN A 42 -16.31 5.80 12.65
N THR A 43 -16.76 7.03 12.65
CA THR A 43 -16.70 7.92 11.48
C THR A 43 -15.26 8.34 11.21
N VAL A 44 -15.02 8.97 10.04
CA VAL A 44 -13.72 9.58 9.74
C VAL A 44 -13.44 10.73 10.71
N ASP A 45 -14.45 11.52 11.08
CA ASP A 45 -14.28 12.65 12.01
C ASP A 45 -13.88 12.17 13.42
N ASP A 46 -14.39 11.02 13.86
CA ASP A 46 -13.97 10.40 15.13
C ASP A 46 -12.49 10.00 15.15
N MET A 47 -11.87 9.83 13.98
CA MET A 47 -10.43 9.52 13.88
C MET A 47 -9.55 10.77 13.89
N LEU A 48 -10.11 11.96 13.64
CA LEU A 48 -9.37 13.19 13.39
C LEU A 48 -9.31 14.07 14.64
N ASP A 49 -8.43 13.73 15.59
CA ASP A 49 -8.12 14.67 16.67
C ASP A 49 -7.51 15.98 16.12
N PRO A 50 -7.57 17.10 16.88
CA PRO A 50 -7.11 18.39 16.38
C PRO A 50 -5.65 18.40 15.89
N ILE A 51 -4.76 17.66 16.54
CA ILE A 51 -3.33 17.58 16.17
C ILE A 51 -3.17 16.75 14.91
N LEU A 52 -3.87 15.61 14.80
CA LEU A 52 -3.85 14.82 13.58
C LEU A 52 -4.43 15.60 12.39
N ARG A 53 -5.55 16.31 12.58
CA ARG A 53 -6.16 17.15 11.54
C ARG A 53 -5.20 18.21 11.04
N LEU A 54 -4.61 18.99 11.95
CA LEU A 54 -3.60 19.99 11.62
C LEU A 54 -2.39 19.36 10.90
N SER A 55 -1.93 18.21 11.39
CA SER A 55 -0.79 17.50 10.79
C SER A 55 -1.09 17.02 9.36
N ILE A 56 -2.33 16.59 9.07
CA ILE A 56 -2.79 16.22 7.74
C ILE A 56 -2.93 17.46 6.84
N ASP A 57 -3.49 18.56 7.35
CA ASP A 57 -3.63 19.80 6.57
C ASP A 57 -2.26 20.34 6.14
N ILE A 58 -1.27 20.32 7.04
CA ILE A 58 0.12 20.66 6.71
C ILE A 58 0.68 19.69 5.67
N TYR A 59 0.47 18.37 5.84
CA TYR A 59 0.94 17.36 4.90
C TYR A 59 0.38 17.60 3.48
N LEU A 60 -0.91 17.89 3.37
CA LEU A 60 -1.57 18.16 2.09
C LEU A 60 -1.12 19.49 1.49
N ALA A 61 -0.94 20.54 2.31
CA ALA A 61 -0.49 21.85 1.86
C ALA A 61 0.97 21.84 1.38
N VAL A 62 1.83 21.06 2.03
CA VAL A 62 3.22 20.85 1.61
C VAL A 62 3.30 19.98 0.34
N GLY A 63 2.23 19.27 -0.02
CA GLY A 63 2.15 18.50 -1.27
C GLY A 63 3.25 17.45 -1.41
N ASN A 64 3.67 17.17 -2.66
CA ASN A 64 4.80 16.28 -2.94
C ASN A 64 6.18 16.92 -2.68
N THR A 65 6.23 18.17 -2.24
CA THR A 65 7.47 18.92 -2.00
C THR A 65 8.10 18.51 -0.68
N SER A 66 8.78 17.36 -0.74
CA SER A 66 9.75 16.75 0.18
C SER A 66 9.40 16.66 1.67
N LEU A 67 9.71 15.50 2.25
CA LEU A 67 9.73 15.23 3.69
C LEU A 67 10.42 16.34 4.52
N GLU A 68 11.42 17.00 3.92
CA GLU A 68 12.19 18.09 4.53
C GLU A 68 11.34 19.33 4.82
N THR A 69 10.45 19.73 3.91
CA THR A 69 9.58 20.88 4.12
C THR A 69 8.57 20.60 5.24
N TYR A 70 7.97 19.40 5.25
CA TYR A 70 7.10 18.98 6.34
C TYR A 70 7.83 19.02 7.69
N ASN A 71 9.05 18.47 7.75
CA ASN A 71 9.85 18.47 8.96
C ASN A 71 10.25 19.89 9.41
N SER A 72 10.50 20.80 8.47
CA SER A 72 10.82 22.20 8.77
C SER A 72 9.64 22.92 9.42
N VAL A 73 8.43 22.75 8.87
CA VAL A 73 7.18 23.30 9.44
C VAL A 73 6.92 22.69 10.82
N ARG A 74 7.00 21.36 10.94
CA ARG A 74 6.88 20.63 12.21
C ARG A 74 7.83 21.19 13.27
N ASN A 75 9.10 21.35 12.93
CA ASN A 75 10.11 21.86 13.86
C ASN A 75 9.83 23.32 14.27
N ALA A 76 9.32 24.15 13.36
CA ALA A 76 8.92 25.52 13.69
C ALA A 76 7.74 25.56 14.68
N LEU A 77 6.73 24.71 14.47
CA LEU A 77 5.56 24.62 15.35
C LEU A 77 5.93 24.07 16.74
N ILE A 78 6.81 23.07 16.81
CA ILE A 78 7.34 22.55 18.09
C ILE A 78 8.10 23.64 18.88
N ARG A 79 8.88 24.50 18.20
CA ARG A 79 9.55 25.63 18.86
C ARG A 79 8.57 26.68 19.38
N TYR A 80 7.45 26.88 18.68
CA TYR A 80 6.41 27.83 19.07
C TYR A 80 5.58 27.32 20.25
N ASN A 81 5.11 26.07 20.20
CA ASN A 81 4.36 25.43 21.29
C ASN A 81 4.83 23.98 21.51
N PRO A 82 5.77 23.76 22.45
CA PRO A 82 6.28 22.42 22.74
C PRO A 82 5.26 21.44 23.35
N ALA A 83 4.15 21.94 23.90
CA ALA A 83 3.14 21.10 24.57
C ALA A 83 2.25 20.33 23.58
N GLU A 84 2.19 20.77 22.32
CA GLU A 84 1.35 20.19 21.27
C GLU A 84 2.21 19.76 20.07
N PRO A 85 2.96 18.65 20.19
CA PRO A 85 3.89 18.24 19.15
C PRO A 85 3.13 17.74 17.91
N ILE A 86 3.33 18.43 16.78
CA ILE A 86 2.89 17.98 15.46
C ILE A 86 3.46 16.58 15.16
N LEU A 87 2.62 15.73 14.58
CA LEU A 87 2.95 14.34 14.30
C LEU A 87 4.13 14.26 13.31
N SER A 88 4.86 13.14 13.31
CA SER A 88 5.87 12.91 12.29
C SER A 88 5.22 12.60 10.95
N TYR A 89 5.94 12.84 9.86
CA TYR A 89 5.48 12.56 8.50
C TYR A 89 5.00 11.10 8.34
N ASP A 90 5.74 10.15 8.91
CA ASP A 90 5.39 8.72 8.84
C ASP A 90 4.11 8.40 9.61
N ILE A 91 3.89 9.03 10.78
CA ILE A 91 2.65 8.86 11.54
C ILE A 91 1.47 9.43 10.75
N VAL A 92 1.62 10.61 10.16
CA VAL A 92 0.58 11.20 9.31
C VAL A 92 0.26 10.31 8.13
N LYS A 93 1.28 9.85 7.39
CA LYS A 93 1.09 8.97 6.23
C LYS A 93 0.36 7.68 6.61
N ARG A 94 0.72 7.04 7.73
CA ARG A 94 0.02 5.84 8.24
C ARG A 94 -1.45 6.14 8.58
N ASN A 95 -1.73 7.28 9.20
CA ASN A 95 -3.11 7.68 9.50
C ASN A 95 -3.91 7.97 8.22
N ILE A 96 -3.33 8.65 7.24
CA ILE A 96 -3.96 8.87 5.93
C ILE A 96 -4.28 7.53 5.25
N THR A 97 -3.35 6.57 5.25
CA THR A 97 -3.59 5.22 4.71
C THR A 97 -4.75 4.52 5.42
N LYS A 98 -4.82 4.59 6.75
CA LYS A 98 -5.93 4.02 7.53
C LYS A 98 -7.25 4.72 7.22
N ILE A 99 -7.28 6.05 7.23
CA ILE A 99 -8.49 6.84 6.99
C ILE A 99 -9.03 6.63 5.59
N SER A 100 -8.17 6.65 4.58
CA SER A 100 -8.56 6.50 3.17
C SER A 100 -8.78 5.06 2.73
N GLY A 101 -8.26 4.08 3.48
CA GLY A 101 -8.25 2.68 3.06
C GLY A 101 -7.32 2.40 1.86
N VAL A 102 -6.54 3.37 1.40
CA VAL A 102 -5.61 3.19 0.27
C VAL A 102 -4.32 2.51 0.77
N THR A 103 -4.38 1.19 0.84
CA THR A 103 -3.29 0.34 1.33
C THR A 103 -2.72 -0.54 0.20
N PRO A 104 -1.54 -0.25 -0.33
CA PRO A 104 -1.02 -0.99 -1.47
C PRO A 104 -0.46 -2.36 -1.07
N ILE A 105 -0.76 -3.37 -1.88
CA ILE A 105 0.03 -4.59 -1.95
C ILE A 105 1.10 -4.38 -3.02
N GLN A 106 2.36 -4.43 -2.62
CA GLN A 106 3.50 -4.33 -3.53
C GLN A 106 3.92 -5.72 -3.97
N GLU A 107 4.17 -5.89 -5.26
CA GLU A 107 4.78 -7.10 -5.81
C GLU A 107 5.85 -6.79 -6.84
N ASP A 108 6.94 -7.55 -6.77
CA ASP A 108 8.04 -7.46 -7.69
C ASP A 108 7.64 -8.02 -9.07
N MET A 109 8.18 -7.43 -10.14
CA MET A 109 7.94 -7.88 -11.51
C MET A 109 9.18 -7.74 -12.39
N CYS A 110 9.17 -8.47 -13.50
CA CYS A 110 10.17 -8.31 -14.54
C CYS A 110 10.09 -6.91 -15.20
N VAL A 111 11.25 -6.31 -15.43
CA VAL A 111 11.38 -5.00 -16.09
C VAL A 111 10.89 -4.99 -17.55
N ASN A 112 11.03 -6.12 -18.27
CA ASN A 112 10.75 -6.21 -19.70
C ASN A 112 9.37 -6.81 -20.01
N THR A 113 8.95 -7.85 -19.27
CA THR A 113 7.72 -8.60 -19.57
C THR A 113 6.57 -8.28 -18.62
N CYS A 114 6.83 -7.53 -17.54
CA CYS A 114 5.87 -7.28 -16.46
C CYS A 114 5.35 -8.55 -15.75
N ILE A 115 5.96 -9.72 -15.96
CA ILE A 115 5.62 -10.93 -15.21
C ILE A 115 5.90 -10.69 -13.73
N ALA A 116 4.89 -10.92 -12.90
CA ALA A 116 4.98 -10.82 -11.46
C ALA A 116 5.74 -12.01 -10.87
N PHE A 117 6.67 -11.74 -9.96
CA PHE A 117 7.36 -12.76 -9.16
C PHE A 117 6.49 -13.14 -7.96
N THR A 118 5.40 -13.86 -8.24
CA THR A 118 4.39 -14.25 -7.26
C THR A 118 3.94 -15.70 -7.47
N GLY A 119 3.27 -16.29 -6.48
CA GLY A 119 2.83 -17.68 -6.53
C GLY A 119 3.99 -18.63 -6.88
N PRO A 120 3.86 -19.51 -7.89
CA PRO A 120 4.93 -20.39 -8.35
C PRO A 120 6.23 -19.70 -8.77
N PHE A 121 6.19 -18.39 -9.04
CA PHE A 121 7.35 -17.60 -9.45
C PHE A 121 7.99 -16.80 -8.31
N SER A 122 7.49 -16.90 -7.07
CA SER A 122 7.96 -16.07 -5.95
C SER A 122 9.45 -16.22 -5.65
N GLU A 123 9.97 -17.44 -5.81
CA GLU A 123 11.36 -17.79 -5.49
C GLU A 123 12.31 -17.70 -6.68
N LEU A 124 11.85 -17.24 -7.86
CA LEU A 124 12.71 -17.12 -9.03
C LEU A 124 13.60 -15.88 -8.93
N ASP A 125 14.91 -16.06 -9.12
CA ASP A 125 15.86 -14.94 -9.20
C ASP A 125 15.93 -14.30 -10.61
N MET A 126 15.28 -14.91 -11.62
CA MET A 126 15.25 -14.43 -13.00
C MET A 126 13.88 -14.64 -13.65
N CYS A 127 13.52 -13.77 -14.59
CA CYS A 127 12.28 -13.90 -15.35
C CYS A 127 12.29 -15.17 -16.21
N PRO A 128 11.25 -16.02 -16.15
CA PRO A 128 11.20 -17.27 -16.92
C PRO A 128 11.10 -17.05 -18.44
N GLU A 129 10.64 -15.88 -18.89
CA GLU A 129 10.46 -15.57 -20.31
C GLU A 129 11.65 -14.87 -20.95
N CYS A 130 12.32 -13.95 -20.24
CA CYS A 130 13.38 -13.11 -20.82
C CYS A 130 14.71 -13.17 -20.07
N ALA A 131 14.82 -14.01 -19.03
CA ALA A 131 16.02 -14.18 -18.21
C ALA A 131 16.57 -12.92 -17.51
N GLU A 132 15.82 -11.82 -17.50
CA GLU A 132 16.21 -10.62 -16.76
C GLU A 132 16.24 -10.91 -15.25
N PRO A 133 17.27 -10.43 -14.53
CA PRO A 133 17.33 -10.54 -13.08
C PRO A 133 16.09 -9.96 -12.41
N HIS A 134 15.58 -10.66 -11.40
CA HIS A 134 14.51 -10.20 -10.52
C HIS A 134 14.99 -9.01 -9.67
N TYR A 135 16.17 -9.14 -9.07
CA TYR A 135 16.70 -8.19 -8.09
C TYR A 135 17.73 -7.22 -8.68
N ASP A 136 17.75 -6.00 -8.14
CA ASP A 136 18.69 -4.95 -8.52
C ASP A 136 20.02 -5.18 -7.78
N PRO A 137 21.14 -5.49 -8.48
CA PRO A 137 22.41 -5.80 -7.83
C PRO A 137 23.05 -4.58 -7.16
N GLN A 138 22.66 -3.35 -7.51
CA GLN A 138 23.20 -2.14 -6.89
C GLN A 138 22.46 -1.76 -5.61
N LYS A 139 21.17 -2.11 -5.52
CA LYS A 139 20.32 -1.78 -4.36
C LYS A 139 20.17 -2.95 -3.39
N SER A 140 20.40 -4.16 -3.85
CA SER A 140 20.31 -5.36 -3.02
C SER A 140 21.57 -5.55 -2.18
N GLN A 141 21.38 -5.98 -0.94
CA GLN A 141 22.42 -6.35 0.01
C GLN A 141 22.21 -7.80 0.46
N ALA A 142 23.17 -8.37 1.20
CA ALA A 142 23.15 -9.79 1.58
C ALA A 142 21.88 -10.22 2.33
N ASP A 143 21.30 -9.31 3.12
CA ASP A 143 20.10 -9.50 3.94
C ASP A 143 18.83 -8.87 3.34
N LYS A 144 18.97 -8.09 2.27
CA LYS A 144 17.86 -7.33 1.68
C LYS A 144 17.92 -7.35 0.16
N LYS A 145 17.08 -8.19 -0.45
CA LYS A 145 16.87 -8.18 -1.90
C LYS A 145 15.84 -7.11 -2.29
N ILE A 146 16.15 -6.31 -3.30
CA ILE A 146 15.27 -5.25 -3.82
C ILE A 146 14.92 -5.58 -5.27
N GLY A 147 13.64 -5.81 -5.56
CA GLY A 147 13.16 -6.01 -6.92
C GLY A 147 13.49 -4.83 -7.84
N ARG A 148 13.82 -5.11 -9.11
CA ARG A 148 14.15 -4.06 -10.09
C ARG A 148 12.94 -3.22 -10.48
N ARG A 149 11.74 -3.78 -10.38
CA ARG A 149 10.47 -3.12 -10.68
C ARG A 149 9.37 -3.73 -9.83
N GLN A 150 8.40 -2.90 -9.43
CA GLN A 150 7.25 -3.30 -8.63
C GLN A 150 5.95 -2.81 -9.27
N PHE A 151 4.86 -3.55 -9.08
CA PHE A 151 3.50 -3.03 -9.23
C PHE A 151 2.81 -2.94 -7.88
N TYR A 152 1.74 -2.15 -7.90
CA TYR A 152 0.91 -1.85 -6.75
C TYR A 152 -0.49 -2.33 -7.06
N THR A 153 -1.01 -3.22 -6.21
CA THR A 153 -2.42 -3.59 -6.21
C THR A 153 -3.11 -2.86 -5.07
N LEU A 154 -4.11 -2.06 -5.39
CA LEU A 154 -4.92 -1.37 -4.38
C LEU A 154 -6.18 -2.21 -4.11
N PRO A 155 -6.27 -2.91 -2.96
CA PRO A 155 -7.43 -3.71 -2.62
C PRO A 155 -8.65 -2.80 -2.46
N ILE A 156 -9.77 -3.21 -3.06
CA ILE A 156 -10.99 -2.40 -3.05
C ILE A 156 -11.70 -2.43 -1.68
N GLY A 157 -11.56 -3.52 -0.93
CA GLY A 157 -12.27 -3.72 0.35
C GLY A 157 -12.05 -2.59 1.37
N PRO A 158 -10.80 -2.25 1.74
CA PRO A 158 -10.56 -1.19 2.74
C PRO A 158 -11.00 0.20 2.26
N GLN A 159 -10.93 0.45 0.94
CA GLN A 159 -11.40 1.70 0.34
C GLN A 159 -12.93 1.82 0.44
N LEU A 160 -13.66 0.73 0.16
CA LEU A 160 -15.11 0.70 0.36
C LEU A 160 -15.46 0.93 1.84
N GLN A 161 -14.78 0.28 2.78
CA GLN A 161 -15.01 0.54 4.20
C GLN A 161 -14.81 2.02 4.57
N ALA A 162 -13.76 2.67 4.07
CA ALA A 162 -13.53 4.09 4.28
C ALA A 162 -14.64 4.97 3.69
N LEU A 163 -15.06 4.68 2.44
CA LEU A 163 -16.12 5.42 1.75
C LEU A 163 -17.45 5.36 2.51
N TRP A 164 -17.84 4.17 2.97
CA TRP A 164 -19.12 3.97 3.67
C TRP A 164 -19.13 4.50 5.12
N ARG A 165 -17.97 4.81 5.68
CA ARG A 165 -17.82 5.46 7.01
C ARG A 165 -17.90 6.98 6.95
N SER A 166 -17.80 7.55 5.75
CA SER A 166 -17.98 8.98 5.56
C SER A 166 -19.48 9.28 5.51
N PRO A 167 -19.96 10.40 6.08
CA PRO A 167 -21.34 10.82 5.89
C PRO A 167 -21.66 10.87 4.39
N PRO A 168 -22.88 10.50 3.96
CA PRO A 168 -23.25 10.61 2.56
C PRO A 168 -22.99 12.05 2.12
N VAL A 169 -22.16 12.22 1.10
CA VAL A 169 -22.03 13.49 0.40
C VAL A 169 -23.43 13.80 -0.11
N VAL A 170 -24.12 14.75 0.52
CA VAL A 170 -25.34 15.31 -0.04
C VAL A 170 -24.89 15.98 -1.32
N VAL A 171 -25.00 15.27 -2.44
CA VAL A 171 -24.93 15.89 -3.75
C VAL A 171 -26.17 16.77 -3.80
N VAL A 172 -25.99 18.05 -3.45
CA VAL A 172 -26.98 19.07 -3.74
C VAL A 172 -27.00 19.14 -5.26
N VAL A 173 -27.93 18.41 -5.87
CA VAL A 173 -28.30 18.62 -7.25
C VAL A 173 -28.93 20.01 -7.24
N ILE A 174 -28.20 20.98 -7.76
CA ILE A 174 -28.73 22.31 -8.02
C ILE A 174 -29.58 22.14 -9.27
N ASP A 175 -30.89 21.96 -9.09
CA ASP A 175 -31.89 22.07 -10.14
C ASP A 175 -32.03 23.52 -10.63
#